data_AF-A0A4D6GT53-F1
#
_entry.id   AF-A0A4D6GT53-F1
#
_cell.length_a   1.000
_cell.length_b   1.000
_cell.length_c   1.000
_cell.angle_alpha   90.00
_cell.angle_beta   90.00
_cell.angle_gamma   90.00
#
_symmetry.space_group_name_H-M   'P 1'
#
loop_
_entity.id
_entity.type
_entity.pdbx_description
1 polymer ?
#
loop_
_entity_poly.entity_id
_entity_poly.type
_entity_poly.pdbx_seq_one_letter_code
_entity_poly.pdbx_strand_id
1 'polypeptide(L)' 'MDRDVTTRDRIWASVLRHAQRDDPLSISNVRNDIHFDHRPSDEEVRRVLEAASEIGTVERTPSGHWAFTN' A
#
# COMPACT_ATOMS: atom_id res chain seq x y z
N MET A 1 14.14 4.62 22.60
CA MET A 1 12.99 3.71 22.39
C MET A 1 12.93 3.48 20.90
N ASP A 2 13.34 2.30 20.44
CA ASP A 2 13.16 1.89 19.05
C ASP A 2 11.64 1.85 18.79
N ARG A 3 11.15 2.57 17.77
CA ARG A 3 9.73 2.50 17.43
C ARG A 3 9.54 1.21 16.65
N ASP A 4 8.85 0.24 17.23
CA ASP A 4 8.42 -0.95 16.49
C ASP A 4 7.69 -0.53 15.22
N VAL A 5 8.18 -1.01 14.08
CA VAL A 5 7.56 -0.76 12.78
C VAL A 5 6.14 -1.35 12.81
N THR A 6 5.13 -0.54 12.53
CA THR A 6 3.74 -0.98 12.53
C THR A 6 3.36 -1.66 11.22
N THR A 7 2.24 -2.40 11.19
CA THR A 7 1.69 -2.95 9.93
C THR A 7 1.44 -1.84 8.90
N ARG A 8 0.92 -0.69 9.36
CA ARG A 8 0.69 0.48 8.50
C ARG A 8 1.99 0.99 7.88
N ASP A 9 3.08 1.07 8.65
CA ASP A 9 4.38 1.52 8.14
C ASP A 9 4.92 0.57 7.07
N ARG A 10 4.75 -0.75 7.25
CA ARG A 10 5.14 -1.76 6.25
C ARG A 10 4.34 -1.62 4.96
N ILE A 11 3.02 -1.42 5.07
CA ILE A 11 2.14 -1.18 3.91
C ILE A 11 2.60 0.09 3.18
N TRP A 12 2.86 1.17 3.91
CA TRP A 12 3.30 2.42 3.30
C TRP A 12 4.67 2.29 2.61
N ALA A 13 5.61 1.59 3.24
CA ALA A 13 6.91 1.30 2.63
C ALA A 13 6.77 0.47 1.35
N SER A 14 5.83 -0.49 1.30
CA SER A 14 5.51 -1.27 0.10
C SER A 14 4.92 -0.39 -1.00
N VAL A 15 3.95 0.46 -0.67
CA VAL A 15 3.36 1.45 -1.61
C VAL A 15 4.46 2.34 -2.21
N LEU A 16 5.35 2.91 -1.40
CA LEU A 16 6.45 3.75 -1.90
C LEU A 16 7.45 2.99 -2.80
N ARG A 17 7.70 1.69 -2.55
CA ARG A 17 8.52 0.86 -3.45
C ARG A 17 7.86 0.65 -4.80
N HIS A 18 6.55 0.44 -4.83
CA HIS A 18 5.79 0.36 -6.08
C HIS A 18 5.83 1.70 -6.85
N ALA A 19 5.77 2.84 -6.16
CA ALA A 19 5.94 4.16 -6.76
C ALA A 19 7.28 4.30 -7.51
N GLN A 20 8.36 3.84 -6.88
CA GLN A 20 9.71 3.89 -7.46
C GLN A 20 9.88 2.99 -8.69
N ARG A 21 9.05 1.94 -8.81
CA ARG A 21 9.09 0.97 -9.90
C ARG A 21 8.09 1.28 -11.03
N ASP A 22 7.24 2.29 -10.83
CA ASP A 22 6.10 2.59 -11.70
C ASP A 22 5.14 1.37 -11.84
N ASP A 23 5.02 0.59 -10.77
CA ASP A 23 4.14 -0.58 -10.73
C ASP A 23 2.71 -0.14 -10.33
N PRO A 24 1.67 -0.71 -10.96
CA PRO A 24 0.29 -0.48 -10.52
C PRO A 24 0.12 -1.00 -9.08
N LEU A 25 -0.71 -0.35 -8.26
CA LEU A 25 -0.99 -0.81 -6.90
C LEU A 25 -2.23 -1.71 -6.89
N SER A 26 -2.10 -2.87 -6.27
CA SER A 26 -3.22 -3.77 -5.96
C SER A 26 -3.11 -4.26 -4.52
N ILE A 27 -4.23 -4.72 -3.96
CA ILE A 27 -4.19 -5.31 -2.61
C ILE A 27 -3.22 -6.48 -2.57
N SER A 28 -3.22 -7.32 -3.61
CA SER A 28 -2.40 -8.53 -3.65
C SER A 28 -0.91 -8.22 -3.78
N ASN A 29 -0.49 -7.26 -4.60
CA ASN A 29 0.93 -6.97 -4.78
C ASN A 29 1.54 -6.26 -3.56
N VAL A 30 0.83 -5.29 -2.98
CA VAL A 30 1.26 -4.60 -1.76
C VAL A 30 1.42 -5.59 -0.61
N ARG A 31 0.47 -6.51 -0.45
CA ARG A 31 0.52 -7.58 0.55
C ARG A 31 1.68 -8.56 0.30
N ASN A 32 1.89 -8.96 -0.95
CA ASN A 32 2.88 -9.96 -1.30
C ASN A 32 4.32 -9.43 -1.27
N ASP A 33 4.52 -8.12 -1.40
CA ASP A 33 5.83 -7.46 -1.24
C ASP A 33 6.29 -7.42 0.23
N ILE A 34 5.38 -7.67 1.19
CA ILE A 34 5.70 -7.73 2.62
C ILE A 34 6.00 -9.17 3.04
N HIS A 35 7.07 -9.33 3.85
CA HIS A 35 7.52 -10.62 4.38
C HIS A 35 6.38 -11.38 5.08
N PHE A 36 6.36 -12.71 4.95
CA PHE A 36 5.22 -13.53 5.36
C PHE A 36 4.88 -13.42 6.86
N ASP A 37 5.90 -13.31 7.73
CA ASP A 37 5.72 -13.12 9.18
C ASP A 37 5.04 -11.80 9.57
N HIS A 38 4.96 -10.84 8.65
CA HIS A 38 4.40 -9.51 8.86
C HIS A 38 3.35 -9.15 7.81
N ARG A 39 2.84 -10.15 7.09
CA ARG A 39 1.94 -9.93 5.98
C ARG A 39 0.60 -9.37 6.48
N PRO A 40 0.18 -8.20 6.00
CA PRO A 40 -1.12 -7.65 6.37
C PRO A 40 -2.26 -8.45 5.76
N SER A 41 -3.45 -8.31 6.34
CA SER A 41 -4.69 -8.72 5.71
C SER A 41 -5.07 -7.81 4.53
N ASP A 42 -5.90 -8.34 3.62
CA ASP A 42 -6.41 -7.57 2.47
C ASP A 42 -7.18 -6.32 2.92
N GLU A 43 -7.88 -6.44 4.04
CA GLU A 43 -8.64 -5.36 4.67
C GLU A 43 -7.73 -4.24 5.19
N GLU A 44 -6.60 -4.58 5.82
CA GLU A 44 -5.63 -3.59 6.28
C GLU A 44 -4.99 -2.84 5.11
N VAL A 45 -4.62 -3.55 4.04
CA VAL A 45 -4.09 -2.92 2.82
C VAL A 45 -5.13 -2.01 2.19
N ARG A 46 -6.38 -2.48 2.05
CA ARG A 46 -7.49 -1.70 1.51
C ARG A 46 -7.69 -0.39 2.27
N ARG A 47 -7.73 -0.43 3.61
CA ARG A 47 -7.89 0.78 4.44
C ARG A 47 -6.75 1.78 4.25
N VAL A 48 -5.51 1.32 4.10
CA VAL A 48 -4.38 2.22 3.86
C VAL A 48 -4.45 2.85 2.46
N LEU A 49 -4.81 2.08 1.43
CA LEU A 49 -4.98 2.62 0.07
C LEU A 49 -6.17 3.58 -0.04
N GLU A 50 -7.27 3.31 0.66
CA GLU A 50 -8.42 4.23 0.76
C GLU A 50 -8.01 5.52 1.47
N ALA A 51 -7.35 5.44 2.63
CA ALA A 51 -6.87 6.62 3.34
C ALA A 51 -5.85 7.44 2.51
N ALA A 52 -4.97 6.77 1.77
CA ALA A 52 -4.03 7.41 0.84
C ALA A 52 -4.76 8.09 -0.33
N SER A 53 -5.89 7.55 -0.75
CA SER A 53 -6.73 8.14 -1.78
C SER A 53 -7.51 9.35 -1.27
N GLU A 54 -8.02 9.30 -0.05
CA GLU A 54 -8.68 10.44 0.60
C GLU A 54 -7.77 11.67 0.71
N ILE A 55 -6.46 11.47 0.90
CA ILE A 55 -5.48 12.56 0.96
C ILE A 55 -4.85 12.89 -0.40
N GLY A 56 -5.33 12.26 -1.48
CA GLY A 56 -4.93 12.55 -2.86
C GLY A 56 -3.51 12.09 -3.23
N THR A 57 -2.97 11.03 -2.59
CA THR A 57 -1.67 10.44 -2.97
C THR A 57 -1.80 9.34 -4.03
N VAL A 58 -2.92 8.62 -4.01
CA VAL A 58 -3.26 7.60 -4.99
C VAL A 58 -4.71 7.76 -5.41
N GLU A 59 -5.08 7.28 -6.59
CA GLU A 59 -6.46 7.25 -7.04
C GLU A 59 -6.86 5.82 -7.40
N ARG A 60 -8.12 5.48 -7.11
CA ARG A 60 -8.68 4.17 -7.49
C ARG A 60 -9.05 4.22 -8.97
N THR A 61 -8.43 3.36 -9.76
CA THR A 61 -8.67 3.28 -11.21
C THR A 61 -9.98 2.56 -11.51
N PRO A 62 -10.56 2.74 -12.72
CA PRO A 62 -11.76 2.01 -13.14
C PRO A 62 -11.61 0.47 -13.13
N SER A 63 -10.38 -0.04 -13.26
CA SER A 63 -10.09 -1.48 -13.18
C SER A 63 -10.05 -2.01 -11.74
N GLY A 64 -10.30 -1.16 -10.74
CA GLY A 64 -10.29 -1.51 -9.32
C GLY A 64 -8.89 -1.56 -8.70
N HIS A 65 -7.85 -1.15 -9.44
CA HIS A 65 -6.49 -0.96 -8.94
C HIS A 65 -6.34 0.45 -8.35
N TRP A 66 -5.14 0.76 -7.84
CA TRP A 66 -4.75 2.11 -7.45
C TRP A 66 -3.53 2.56 -8.26
N ALA A 67 -3.45 3.85 -8.53
CA ALA A 67 -2.33 4.49 -9.22
C ALA A 67 -1.92 5.75 -8.46
N PHE A 68 -0.67 6.17 -8.57
CA PHE A 68 -0.23 7.44 -7.98
C PHE A 68 -0.85 8.62 -8.73
N THR A 69 -1.29 9.62 -7.98
CA THR A 69 -1.69 10.90 -8.52
C THR A 69 -0.43 11.67 -8.90
N ASN A 70 -0.19 11.87 -10.20
CA ASN A 70 0.95 12.66 -10.69
C ASN A 70 0.88 14.13 -10.25
#